data_AF-A0A9E5UHX4-F1
#
_entry.id   AF-A0A9E5UHX4-F1
#
_cell.length_a   1.000
_cell.length_b   1.000
_cell.length_c   1.000
_cell.angle_alpha   90.00
_cell.angle_beta   90.00
_cell.angle_gamma   90.00
#
_symmetry.space_group_name_H-M   'P 1'
#
loop_
_entity.id
_entity.type
_entity.pdbx_description
1 polymer ?
#
loop_
_entity_poly.entity_id
_entity_poly.type
_entity_poly.pdbx_seq_one_letter_code
_entity_poly.pdbx_strand_id
1 'polypeptide(L)'
;LRMMAELGRRFDAPCGLSDHFPGTEMLLLAVALGASVLEKGVCADGTAPDIDIAHALPASQLARTRELLELAHAALGRTERVLPLDRPRPPDRMGLVAARELAAGERVTRESVRFAFPTRGIPVEEWDEVEGRSLARGLRPGEPLSREHLAPRD
;
A
#
# COMPACT_ATOMS: atom_id res chain seq x y z
N LEU A 1 22.00 -9.61 10.21
CA LEU A 1 21.16 -8.45 9.79
C LEU A 1 20.60 -7.62 10.96
N ARG A 2 19.85 -8.14 11.95
CA ARG A 2 19.31 -7.29 13.05
C ARG A 2 20.37 -6.49 13.83
N MET A 3 21.58 -7.04 13.96
CA MET A 3 22.71 -6.36 14.58
C MET A 3 23.09 -5.06 13.85
N MET A 4 23.03 -5.02 12.51
CA MET A 4 23.33 -3.83 11.72
C MET A 4 22.41 -2.67 12.12
N ALA A 5 21.09 -2.90 12.12
CA ALA A 5 20.11 -1.90 12.52
C ALA A 5 20.28 -1.46 13.98
N GLU A 6 20.58 -2.40 14.88
CA GLU A 6 20.84 -2.09 16.29
C GLU A 6 22.12 -1.25 16.48
N LEU A 7 23.18 -1.50 15.70
CA LEU A 7 24.40 -0.70 15.73
C LEU A 7 24.12 0.73 15.25
N GLY A 8 23.40 0.91 14.14
CA GLY A 8 23.01 2.24 13.66
C GLY A 8 22.23 3.03 14.70
N ARG A 9 21.25 2.37 15.36
CA ARG A 9 20.47 2.97 16.44
C ARG A 9 21.31 3.31 17.68
N ARG A 10 22.21 2.42 18.10
CA ARG A 10 23.04 2.61 19.31
C ARG A 10 24.04 3.75 19.18
N PHE A 11 24.60 3.91 17.99
CA PHE A 11 25.65 4.89 17.73
C PHE A 11 25.15 6.16 17.04
N ASP A 12 23.83 6.27 16.82
CA ASP A 12 23.20 7.38 16.08
C ASP A 12 23.92 7.68 14.76
N ALA A 13 24.19 6.61 13.99
CA ALA A 13 25.02 6.67 12.80
C ALA A 13 24.43 5.83 11.66
N PRO A 14 24.71 6.18 10.39
CA PRO A 14 24.40 5.31 9.26
C PRO A 14 25.00 3.91 9.48
N CYS A 15 24.23 2.87 9.17
CA CYS A 15 24.67 1.48 9.26
C CYS A 15 24.63 0.83 7.88
N GLY A 16 25.41 -0.23 7.69
CA GLY A 16 25.46 -0.94 6.41
C GLY A 16 25.86 -2.39 6.56
N LEU A 17 25.84 -3.12 5.46
CA LEU A 17 26.18 -4.52 5.41
C LEU A 17 27.37 -4.76 4.47
N SER A 18 28.44 -5.34 5.02
CA SER A 18 29.47 -6.02 4.22
C SER A 18 29.13 -7.50 4.15
N ASP A 19 28.63 -7.94 2.99
CA ASP A 19 27.99 -9.23 2.81
C ASP A 19 28.94 -10.30 2.29
N HIS A 20 29.05 -11.38 3.06
CA HIS A 20 29.84 -12.57 2.74
C HIS A 20 28.97 -13.82 2.59
N PHE A 21 27.64 -13.65 2.42
CA PHE A 21 26.75 -14.74 2.10
C PHE A 21 26.70 -14.97 0.57
N PRO A 22 26.50 -16.19 0.06
CA PRO A 22 26.26 -16.39 -1.38
C PRO A 22 24.95 -15.75 -1.85
N GLY A 23 24.91 -15.18 -3.05
CA GLY A 23 23.68 -14.60 -3.62
C GLY A 23 23.47 -13.12 -3.28
N THR A 24 22.22 -12.66 -3.33
CA THR A 24 21.85 -11.23 -3.22
C THR A 24 20.78 -10.95 -2.15
N GLU A 25 20.25 -12.01 -1.53
CA GLU A 25 19.14 -11.99 -0.58
C GLU A 25 19.48 -11.16 0.66
N MET A 26 20.72 -11.28 1.16
CA MET A 26 21.17 -10.51 2.33
C MET A 26 21.23 -9.02 2.04
N LEU A 27 21.63 -8.62 0.83
CA LEU A 27 21.67 -7.22 0.41
C LEU A 27 20.24 -6.63 0.39
N LEU A 28 19.28 -7.33 -0.20
CA LEU A 28 17.87 -6.91 -0.24
C LEU A 28 17.26 -6.77 1.17
N LEU A 29 17.51 -7.74 2.04
CA LEU A 29 17.04 -7.68 3.42
C LEU A 29 17.73 -6.55 4.21
N ALA A 30 18.99 -6.23 3.92
CA ALA A 30 19.66 -5.09 4.55
C ALA A 30 19.04 -3.76 4.10
N VAL A 31 18.71 -3.61 2.81
CA VAL A 31 17.95 -2.44 2.30
C VAL A 31 16.64 -2.29 3.08
N ALA A 32 15.87 -3.38 3.20
CA ALA A 32 14.60 -3.39 3.95
C ALA A 32 14.76 -3.02 5.43
N LEU A 33 15.95 -3.25 6.01
CA LEU A 33 16.29 -2.91 7.39
C LEU A 33 16.96 -1.54 7.54
N GLY A 34 17.04 -0.75 6.47
CA GLY A 34 17.56 0.62 6.51
C GLY A 34 19.08 0.74 6.36
N ALA A 35 19.74 -0.25 5.75
CA ALA A 35 21.15 -0.12 5.39
C ALA A 35 21.37 1.11 4.49
N SER A 36 22.29 1.98 4.88
CA SER A 36 22.74 3.16 4.14
C SER A 36 23.88 2.84 3.16
N VAL A 37 24.60 1.75 3.41
CA VAL A 37 25.69 1.27 2.53
C VAL A 37 25.67 -0.25 2.46
N LEU A 38 26.01 -0.77 1.27
CA LEU A 38 26.12 -2.19 0.97
C LEU A 38 27.47 -2.46 0.33
N GLU A 39 28.12 -3.53 0.75
CA GLU A 39 29.37 -4.01 0.19
C GLU A 39 29.23 -5.49 -0.14
N LYS A 40 29.73 -5.88 -1.31
CA LYS A 40 29.66 -7.24 -1.84
C LYS A 40 30.89 -7.48 -2.71
N GLY A 41 31.59 -8.60 -2.48
CA GLY A 41 32.65 -9.04 -3.38
C GLY A 41 32.12 -9.30 -4.79
N VAL A 42 32.93 -9.04 -5.81
CA VAL A 42 32.59 -9.32 -7.21
C VAL A 42 33.75 -10.07 -7.85
N CYS A 43 33.45 -11.10 -8.65
CA CYS A 43 34.45 -11.90 -9.37
C CYS A 43 34.11 -11.99 -10.87
N ALA A 44 35.09 -12.40 -11.69
CA ALA A 44 34.83 -12.66 -13.09
C ALA A 44 33.91 -13.89 -13.26
N ASP A 45 33.12 -13.92 -14.33
CA ASP A 45 32.28 -15.07 -14.62
C ASP A 45 33.12 -16.33 -14.85
N GLY A 46 32.69 -17.45 -14.26
CA GLY A 46 33.41 -18.72 -14.35
C GLY A 46 34.67 -18.82 -13.47
N THR A 47 34.91 -17.86 -12.57
CA THR A 47 35.99 -17.97 -11.59
C THR A 47 35.79 -19.22 -10.73
N ALA A 48 36.84 -20.06 -10.62
CA ALA A 48 36.80 -21.27 -9.80
C ALA A 48 36.62 -20.89 -8.33
N PRO A 49 35.78 -21.60 -7.55
CA PRO A 49 35.53 -21.25 -6.16
C PRO A 49 36.78 -21.40 -5.30
N ASP A 50 37.02 -20.37 -4.48
CA ASP A 50 38.06 -20.30 -3.45
C ASP A 50 37.43 -19.63 -2.20
N ILE A 51 38.01 -19.86 -1.02
CA ILE A 51 37.56 -19.31 0.26
C ILE A 51 37.33 -17.78 0.21
N ASP A 52 38.16 -17.05 -0.55
CA ASP A 52 38.09 -15.59 -0.65
C ASP A 52 37.01 -15.10 -1.63
N ILE A 53 36.49 -15.96 -2.50
CA ILE A 53 35.54 -15.58 -3.57
C ILE A 53 34.25 -16.39 -3.57
N ALA A 54 34.09 -17.36 -2.68
CA ALA A 54 32.90 -18.21 -2.59
C ALA A 54 31.59 -17.41 -2.34
N HIS A 55 31.72 -16.20 -1.80
CA HIS A 55 30.61 -15.29 -1.54
C HIS A 55 30.47 -14.17 -2.59
N ALA A 56 31.43 -14.07 -3.51
CA ALA A 56 31.48 -13.02 -4.49
C ALA A 56 30.39 -13.21 -5.56
N LEU A 57 29.84 -12.08 -6.00
CA LEU A 57 28.87 -12.02 -7.06
C LEU A 57 29.58 -12.12 -8.42
N PRO A 58 29.14 -12.97 -9.36
CA PRO A 58 29.64 -12.93 -10.72
C PRO A 58 29.40 -11.56 -11.36
N ALA A 59 30.37 -11.03 -12.11
CA ALA A 59 30.29 -9.71 -12.73
C ALA A 59 29.04 -9.54 -13.61
N SER A 60 28.61 -10.61 -14.31
CA SER A 60 27.37 -10.62 -15.10
C SER A 60 26.10 -10.31 -14.30
N GLN A 61 26.10 -10.56 -12.97
CA GLN A 61 24.94 -10.33 -12.10
C GLN A 61 24.94 -8.94 -11.45
N LEU A 62 26.02 -8.16 -11.58
CA LEU A 62 26.18 -6.88 -10.88
C LEU A 62 25.11 -5.86 -11.29
N ALA A 63 24.87 -5.70 -12.59
CA ALA A 63 23.87 -4.76 -13.10
C ALA A 63 22.47 -5.09 -12.56
N ARG A 64 22.07 -6.36 -12.67
CA ARG A 64 20.78 -6.82 -12.16
C ARG A 64 20.64 -6.66 -10.65
N THR A 65 21.71 -6.91 -9.91
CA THR A 65 21.72 -6.75 -8.45
C THR A 65 21.53 -5.29 -8.07
N ARG A 66 22.21 -4.36 -8.75
CA ARG A 66 22.02 -2.92 -8.53
C ARG A 66 20.58 -2.48 -8.81
N GLU A 67 20.02 -2.86 -9.95
CA GLU A 67 18.61 -2.57 -10.27
C GLU A 67 17.64 -3.08 -9.20
N LEU A 68 17.86 -4.30 -8.69
CA LEU A 68 17.02 -4.88 -7.65
C LEU A 68 17.13 -4.11 -6.32
N LEU A 69 18.33 -3.66 -5.95
CA LEU A 69 18.55 -2.88 -4.72
C LEU A 69 17.93 -1.47 -4.83
N GLU A 70 18.07 -0.82 -5.99
CA GLU A 70 17.44 0.47 -6.28
C GLU A 70 15.91 0.37 -6.25
N LEU A 71 15.36 -0.67 -6.89
CA LEU A 71 13.92 -0.95 -6.87
C LEU A 71 13.43 -1.23 -5.44
N ALA A 72 14.15 -2.05 -4.68
CA ALA A 72 13.80 -2.37 -3.30
C ALA A 72 13.80 -1.11 -2.43
N HIS A 73 14.82 -0.25 -2.56
CA HIS A 73 14.89 1.01 -1.82
C HIS A 73 13.74 1.94 -2.19
N ALA A 74 13.44 2.09 -3.49
CA ALA A 74 12.31 2.90 -3.95
C ALA A 74 10.96 2.36 -3.45
N ALA A 75 10.80 1.04 -3.39
CA ALA A 75 9.58 0.39 -2.95
C ALA A 75 9.29 0.56 -1.45
N LEU A 76 10.32 0.79 -0.61
CA LEU A 76 10.12 1.11 0.82
C LEU A 76 9.36 2.43 1.02
N GLY A 77 9.48 3.36 0.06
CA GLY A 77 8.69 4.59 0.04
C GLY A 77 8.87 5.43 1.30
N ARG A 78 7.75 5.95 1.83
CA ARG A 78 7.70 6.78 3.04
C ARG A 78 6.83 6.12 4.09
N THR A 79 7.10 6.42 5.36
CA THR A 79 6.29 5.95 6.51
C THR A 79 4.89 6.55 6.53
N GLU A 80 4.69 7.66 5.83
CA GLU A 80 3.41 8.36 5.75
C GLU A 80 2.85 8.34 4.34
N ARG A 81 1.57 8.00 4.23
CA ARG A 81 0.82 8.12 2.98
C ARG A 81 0.31 9.56 2.82
N VAL A 82 1.00 10.34 2.01
CA VAL A 82 0.54 11.68 1.62
C VAL A 82 -0.41 11.56 0.43
N LEU A 83 -1.67 11.98 0.59
CA LEU A 83 -2.63 12.09 -0.49
C LEU A 83 -2.85 13.58 -0.81
N PRO A 84 -2.94 13.98 -2.09
CA PRO A 84 -3.35 15.34 -2.45
C PRO A 84 -4.73 15.65 -1.88
N LEU A 85 -4.91 16.86 -1.33
CA LEU A 85 -6.18 17.32 -0.75
C LEU A 85 -7.31 17.37 -1.78
N ASP A 86 -6.96 17.63 -3.04
CA ASP A 86 -7.84 17.72 -4.20
C ASP A 86 -7.97 16.40 -4.96
N ARG A 87 -7.39 15.30 -4.45
CA ARG A 87 -7.42 14.00 -5.14
C ARG A 87 -8.89 13.62 -5.41
N PRO A 88 -9.28 13.41 -6.68
CA PRO A 88 -10.62 12.95 -7.00
C PRO A 88 -10.84 11.61 -6.30
N ARG A 89 -12.04 11.44 -5.73
CA ARG A 89 -12.38 10.19 -5.04
C ARG A 89 -12.16 9.03 -6.00
N PRO A 90 -11.42 7.98 -5.58
CA PRO A 90 -11.14 6.87 -6.47
C PRO A 90 -12.46 6.22 -6.94
N PRO A 91 -12.66 5.98 -8.25
CA PRO A 91 -13.92 5.42 -8.78
C PRO A 91 -14.16 3.97 -8.35
N ASP A 92 -13.15 3.34 -7.76
CA ASP A 92 -13.08 1.99 -7.22
C ASP A 92 -13.46 1.92 -5.74
N ARG A 93 -14.09 2.97 -5.18
CA ARG A 93 -14.69 2.92 -3.84
C ARG A 93 -16.10 2.32 -3.88
N MET A 94 -16.60 1.86 -2.73
CA MET A 94 -17.99 1.43 -2.65
C MET A 94 -18.92 2.63 -2.44
N GLY A 95 -20.12 2.56 -3.02
CA GLY A 95 -21.21 3.48 -2.73
C GLY A 95 -22.44 2.76 -2.18
N LEU A 96 -23.39 3.55 -1.69
CA LEU A 96 -24.66 3.07 -1.15
C LEU A 96 -25.68 2.83 -2.28
N VAL A 97 -26.23 1.63 -2.33
CA VAL A 97 -27.36 1.30 -3.20
C VAL A 97 -28.49 0.70 -2.36
N ALA A 98 -29.74 0.88 -2.78
CA ALA A 98 -30.87 0.28 -2.09
C ALA A 98 -30.76 -1.25 -2.09
N ALA A 99 -30.89 -1.88 -0.92
CA ALA A 99 -30.86 -3.33 -0.77
C ALA A 99 -32.20 -3.98 -1.17
N ARG A 100 -33.28 -3.21 -1.05
CA ARG A 100 -34.65 -3.56 -1.41
C ARG A 100 -35.37 -2.33 -1.94
N GLU A 101 -36.66 -2.46 -2.21
CA GLU A 101 -37.51 -1.31 -2.50
C GLU A 101 -37.66 -0.44 -1.24
N LEU A 102 -37.47 0.87 -1.41
CA LEU A 102 -37.55 1.88 -0.34
C LEU A 102 -38.62 2.91 -0.71
N ALA A 103 -39.45 3.30 0.25
CA ALA A 103 -40.50 4.30 0.04
C ALA A 103 -40.00 5.74 0.31
N ALA A 104 -40.73 6.74 -0.22
CA ALA A 104 -40.53 8.12 0.20
C ALA A 104 -40.86 8.28 1.70
N GLY A 105 -40.08 9.08 2.41
CA GLY A 105 -40.17 9.27 3.86
C GLY A 105 -39.54 8.15 4.70
N GLU A 106 -39.20 7.01 4.10
CA GLU A 106 -38.53 5.91 4.79
C GLU A 106 -37.13 6.33 5.24
N ARG A 107 -36.72 5.89 6.43
CA ARG A 107 -35.38 6.15 6.97
C ARG A 107 -34.36 5.21 6.35
N VAL A 108 -33.20 5.74 6.01
CA VAL A 108 -32.05 4.94 5.58
C VAL A 108 -31.49 4.20 6.79
N THR A 109 -31.41 2.86 6.72
CA THR A 109 -30.88 1.99 7.76
C THR A 109 -29.91 0.98 7.14
N ARG A 110 -29.16 0.27 7.98
CA ARG A 110 -28.15 -0.69 7.51
C ARG A 110 -28.76 -1.83 6.68
N GLU A 111 -30.03 -2.16 6.91
CA GLU A 111 -30.80 -3.17 6.19
C GLU A 111 -31.44 -2.63 4.91
N SER A 112 -31.63 -1.30 4.82
CA SER A 112 -32.29 -0.66 3.69
C SER A 112 -31.33 -0.43 2.51
N VAL A 113 -30.01 -0.37 2.79
CA VAL A 113 -28.95 -0.23 1.78
C VAL A 113 -27.90 -1.33 1.85
N ARG A 114 -27.16 -1.51 0.76
CA ARG A 114 -25.94 -2.34 0.71
C ARG A 114 -24.80 -1.54 0.09
N PHE A 115 -23.59 -1.97 0.40
CA PHE A 115 -22.37 -1.37 -0.15
C PHE A 115 -22.06 -2.06 -1.48
N ALA A 116 -21.95 -1.29 -2.56
CA ALA A 116 -21.74 -1.81 -3.90
C ALA A 116 -20.58 -1.11 -4.60
N PHE A 117 -19.87 -1.88 -5.42
CA PHE A 117 -18.78 -1.43 -6.28
C PHE A 117 -19.20 -1.49 -7.75
N PRO A 118 -18.77 -0.56 -8.63
CA PRO A 118 -17.94 0.63 -8.39
C PRO A 118 -18.71 1.74 -7.66
N THR A 119 -18.09 2.90 -7.40
CA THR A 119 -18.72 3.98 -6.63
C THR A 119 -19.96 4.51 -7.34
N ARG A 120 -21.14 4.20 -6.81
CA ARG A 120 -22.42 4.71 -7.28
C ARG A 120 -23.18 5.32 -6.11
N GLY A 121 -23.71 6.53 -6.29
CA GLY A 121 -24.40 7.24 -5.21
C GLY A 121 -23.44 7.78 -4.16
N ILE A 122 -23.92 7.90 -2.93
CA ILE A 122 -23.18 8.40 -1.77
C ILE A 122 -22.11 7.37 -1.37
N PRO A 123 -20.86 7.79 -1.15
CA PRO A 123 -19.80 6.88 -0.70
C PRO A 123 -20.05 6.29 0.69
N VAL A 124 -19.59 5.06 0.91
CA VAL A 124 -19.80 4.34 2.18
C VAL A 124 -19.14 5.03 3.38
N GLU A 125 -18.09 5.82 3.14
CA GLU A 125 -17.40 6.59 4.18
C GLU A 125 -18.27 7.73 4.74
N GLU A 126 -19.34 8.10 4.03
CA GLU A 126 -20.32 9.11 4.49
C GLU A 126 -21.53 8.46 5.19
N TRP A 127 -21.46 7.18 5.56
CA TRP A 127 -22.57 6.46 6.19
C TRP A 127 -23.16 7.20 7.39
N ASP A 128 -22.31 7.72 8.28
CA ASP A 128 -22.73 8.45 9.48
C ASP A 128 -23.52 9.74 9.16
N GLU A 129 -23.34 10.31 7.96
CA GLU A 129 -24.13 11.48 7.51
C GLU A 129 -25.50 11.10 6.93
N VAL A 130 -25.68 9.83 6.57
CA VAL A 130 -26.82 9.29 5.82
C VAL A 130 -27.73 8.44 6.69
N GLU A 131 -27.18 7.68 7.63
CA GLU A 131 -27.95 6.81 8.52
C GLU A 131 -29.04 7.60 9.26
N GLY A 132 -30.24 7.03 9.28
CA GLY A 132 -31.41 7.63 9.90
C GLY A 132 -32.05 8.77 9.11
N ARG A 133 -31.42 9.29 8.05
CA ARG A 133 -32.07 10.30 7.18
C ARG A 133 -33.26 9.72 6.43
N SER A 134 -34.30 10.52 6.26
CA SER A 134 -35.47 10.15 5.47
C SER A 134 -35.24 10.38 3.99
N LEU A 135 -35.84 9.54 3.15
CA LEU A 135 -35.82 9.69 1.70
C LEU A 135 -36.82 10.75 1.22
N ALA A 136 -36.42 11.63 0.31
CA ALA A 136 -37.30 12.55 -0.40
C ALA A 136 -38.14 11.84 -1.48
N ARG A 137 -37.65 10.71 -2.00
CA ARG A 137 -38.37 9.85 -2.95
C ARG A 137 -38.00 8.37 -2.75
N GLY A 138 -38.86 7.47 -3.23
CA GLY A 138 -38.56 6.04 -3.21
C GLY A 138 -37.42 5.63 -4.14
N LEU A 139 -36.83 4.46 -3.86
CA LEU A 139 -35.73 3.84 -4.62
C LEU A 139 -36.02 2.36 -4.89
N ARG A 140 -35.65 1.91 -6.09
CA ARG A 140 -35.73 0.48 -6.46
C ARG A 140 -34.52 -0.31 -5.95
N PRO A 141 -34.63 -1.63 -5.74
CA PRO A 141 -33.48 -2.47 -5.41
C PRO A 141 -32.32 -2.27 -6.40
N GLY A 142 -31.11 -2.06 -5.88
CA GLY A 142 -29.90 -1.81 -6.67
C GLY A 142 -29.74 -0.38 -7.20
N GLU A 143 -30.72 0.50 -7.01
CA GLU A 143 -30.61 1.90 -7.38
C GLU A 143 -29.62 2.64 -6.47
N PRO A 144 -28.71 3.46 -7.02
CA PRO A 144 -27.79 4.27 -6.21
C PRO A 144 -28.52 5.30 -5.34
N LEU A 145 -28.17 5.35 -4.06
CA LEU A 145 -28.64 6.39 -3.15
C LEU A 145 -27.78 7.64 -3.35
N SER A 146 -28.29 8.68 -4.00
CA SER A 146 -27.63 9.97 -4.20
C SER A 146 -28.10 11.01 -3.17
N ARG A 147 -27.34 12.09 -2.96
CA ARG A 147 -27.71 13.16 -1.99
C ARG A 147 -29.07 13.80 -2.30
N GLU A 148 -29.47 13.87 -3.56
CA GLU A 148 -30.78 14.36 -4.01
C GLU A 148 -31.97 13.48 -3.57
N HIS A 149 -31.72 12.22 -3.20
CA HIS A 149 -32.74 11.32 -2.70
C HIS A 149 -33.00 11.51 -1.21
N LEU A 150 -32.20 12.29 -0.50
CA LEU A 150 -32.37 12.55 0.93
C LEU A 150 -33.24 13.79 1.15
N ALA A 151 -34.22 13.68 2.04
CA ALA A 151 -35.01 14.82 2.49
C ALA A 151 -34.09 15.88 3.16
N PRO A 152 -34.46 17.18 3.14
CA PRO A 152 -33.72 18.22 3.84
C PRO A 152 -33.43 17.85 5.30
N ARG A 153 -32.32 18.37 5.86
CA ARG A 153 -32.09 18.24 7.31
C ARG A 153 -33.03 19.23 8.01
N ASP A 154 -33.76 18.76 9.01
CA ASP A 154 -34.51 19.60 9.96
C ASP A 154 -33.55 20.42 10.83
#